data_AF-A0A1G2EE92-F1
#
_entry.id   AF-A0A1G2EE92-F1
#
_cell.length_a   1.000
_cell.length_b   1.000
_cell.length_c   1.000
_cell.angle_alpha   90.00
_cell.angle_beta   90.00
_cell.angle_gamma   90.00
#
_symmetry.space_group_name_H-M   'P 1'
#
loop_
_entity.id
_entity.type
_entity.pdbx_description
1 polymer ?
#
loop_
_entity_poly.entity_id
_entity_poly.type
_entity_poly.pdbx_seq_one_letter_code
_entity_poly.pdbx_strand_id
1 'polypeptide(L)'
;IKIALVHDLCEVYAGDITPYDSILPKSKKSLRELMKTWPRFSNREKAERSSKKYKKEKEGLERLIFKLPANLKKEIKIIWLDYENGLSPEGKFFRQADRMENFLQAYEYWEKYKNPPIGPWWSWAREFFDDPVLLRFIDAMEKKFHGKNQTE
;
A
#
# COMPACT_ATOMS: atom_id res chain seq x y z
N ILE A 1 -7.68 11.34 10.51
CA ILE A 1 -8.50 10.21 11.05
C ILE A 1 -9.58 9.76 10.06
N LYS A 2 -10.50 10.62 9.59
CA LYS A 2 -11.58 10.19 8.69
C LYS A 2 -11.08 9.49 7.41
N ILE A 3 -10.02 10.00 6.79
CA ILE A 3 -9.36 9.34 5.65
C ILE A 3 -8.98 7.90 5.99
N ALA A 4 -8.32 7.68 7.13
CA ALA A 4 -7.95 6.36 7.62
C ALA A 4 -9.13 5.40 7.81
N LEU A 5 -10.30 5.92 8.18
CA LEU A 5 -11.50 5.09 8.34
C LEU A 5 -12.19 4.76 7.01
N VAL A 6 -11.90 5.52 5.95
CA VAL A 6 -12.66 5.49 4.69
C VAL A 6 -11.88 4.88 3.52
N HIS A 7 -10.56 5.05 3.48
CA HIS A 7 -9.72 4.73 2.31
C HIS A 7 -10.00 3.33 1.73
N ASP A 8 -9.99 2.30 2.59
CA ASP A 8 -10.17 0.90 2.16
C ASP A 8 -11.60 0.37 2.28
N LEU A 9 -12.60 1.21 2.58
CA LEU A 9 -14.00 0.74 2.67
C LEU A 9 -14.48 0.06 1.38
N CYS A 10 -13.97 0.50 0.24
CA CYS A 10 -14.33 -0.04 -1.06
C CYS A 10 -13.88 -1.50 -1.28
N GLU A 11 -12.87 -1.97 -0.54
CA GLU A 11 -12.29 -3.31 -0.69
C GLU A 11 -13.27 -4.43 -0.31
N VAL A 12 -14.31 -4.12 0.48
CA VAL A 12 -15.41 -5.05 0.79
C VAL A 12 -16.04 -5.65 -0.48
N TYR A 13 -16.08 -4.87 -1.57
CA TYR A 13 -16.59 -5.33 -2.86
C TYR A 13 -15.52 -5.38 -3.97
N ALA A 14 -14.49 -4.54 -3.90
CA ALA A 14 -13.44 -4.50 -4.90
C ALA A 14 -12.42 -5.65 -4.76
N GLY A 15 -12.23 -6.13 -3.52
CA GLY A 15 -11.11 -6.98 -3.11
C GLY A 15 -9.80 -6.21 -3.04
N ASP A 16 -8.85 -6.74 -2.28
CA ASP A 16 -7.46 -6.24 -2.27
C ASP A 16 -6.67 -6.84 -3.45
N ILE A 17 -5.83 -6.02 -4.08
CA ILE A 17 -4.98 -6.40 -5.21
C ILE A 17 -3.54 -6.01 -4.92
N THR A 18 -2.68 -7.02 -4.80
CA THR A 18 -1.25 -6.83 -4.54
C THR A 18 -0.46 -6.59 -5.84
N PRO A 19 0.74 -6.00 -5.76
CA PRO A 19 1.65 -5.90 -6.91
C PRO A 19 1.96 -7.25 -7.57
N TYR A 20 1.94 -8.34 -6.80
CA TYR A 20 2.33 -9.67 -7.24
C TYR A 20 1.20 -10.43 -7.94
N ASP A 21 -0.07 -10.12 -7.73
CA ASP A 21 -1.20 -10.95 -8.19
C ASP A 21 -1.19 -11.27 -9.69
N SER A 22 -0.74 -10.34 -10.52
CA SER A 22 -0.66 -10.51 -11.98
C SER A 22 0.54 -11.33 -12.45
N ILE A 23 1.52 -11.58 -11.57
CA ILE A 23 2.81 -12.22 -11.87
C ILE A 23 3.09 -13.42 -10.96
N LEU A 24 2.11 -13.84 -10.13
CA LEU A 24 2.25 -14.98 -9.25
C LEU A 24 2.54 -16.26 -10.07
N PRO A 25 3.71 -16.88 -9.89
CA PRO A 25 4.06 -18.05 -10.65
C PRO A 25 3.48 -19.30 -9.99
N LYS A 26 3.30 -20.37 -10.77
CA LYS A 26 2.65 -21.61 -10.30
C LYS A 26 3.50 -22.44 -9.32
N SER A 27 4.82 -22.25 -9.29
CA SER A 27 5.73 -23.07 -8.47
C SER A 27 6.31 -22.32 -7.28
N LYS A 28 6.43 -22.99 -6.13
CA LYS A 28 7.02 -22.40 -4.91
C LYS A 28 8.45 -21.89 -5.11
N LYS A 29 9.25 -22.55 -5.95
CA LYS A 29 10.63 -22.13 -6.26
C LYS A 29 10.65 -20.80 -6.99
N SER A 30 9.84 -20.67 -8.05
CA SER A 30 9.76 -19.42 -8.82
C SER A 30 9.15 -18.27 -8.01
N LEU A 31 8.23 -18.57 -7.09
CA LEU A 31 7.69 -17.57 -6.16
C LEU A 31 8.78 -17.01 -5.25
N ARG A 32 9.64 -17.86 -4.67
CA ARG A 32 10.76 -17.40 -3.84
C ARG A 32 11.73 -16.52 -4.63
N GLU A 33 12.04 -16.89 -5.87
CA GLU A 33 12.91 -16.08 -6.73
C GLU A 33 12.27 -14.73 -7.07
N LEU A 34 10.97 -14.70 -7.37
CA LEU A 34 10.24 -13.46 -7.65
C LEU A 34 10.27 -12.48 -6.46
N MET A 35 10.10 -13.01 -5.24
CA MET A 35 10.07 -12.22 -4.02
C MET A 35 11.43 -11.66 -3.58
N LYS A 36 12.54 -12.06 -4.22
CA LYS A 36 13.87 -11.48 -3.95
C LYS A 36 14.01 -10.06 -4.48
N THR A 37 13.11 -9.61 -5.35
CA THR A 37 13.14 -8.27 -5.92
C THR A 37 11.76 -7.65 -5.90
N TRP A 38 11.70 -6.32 -5.81
CA TRP A 38 10.44 -5.62 -5.95
C TRP A 38 10.02 -5.62 -7.43
N PRO A 39 8.77 -6.00 -7.77
CA PRO A 39 8.29 -6.00 -9.14
C PRO A 39 8.47 -4.64 -9.81
N ARG A 40 9.11 -4.63 -10.99
CA ARG A 40 9.24 -3.43 -11.83
C ARG A 40 8.29 -3.55 -13.00
N PHE A 41 7.47 -2.53 -13.18
CA PHE A 41 6.52 -2.40 -14.28
C PHE A 41 6.84 -1.15 -15.10
N SER A 42 6.60 -1.21 -16.40
CA SER A 42 6.66 -0.04 -17.28
C SER A 42 5.63 1.03 -16.86
N ASN A 43 5.83 2.27 -17.29
CA ASN A 43 4.88 3.36 -17.00
C ASN A 43 3.48 3.05 -17.56
N ARG A 44 3.40 2.38 -18.72
CA ARG A 44 2.15 1.95 -19.32
C ARG A 44 1.43 0.92 -18.45
N GLU A 45 2.13 -0.12 -18.00
CA GLU A 45 1.55 -1.15 -17.13
C GLU A 45 1.10 -0.55 -15.78
N LYS A 46 1.88 0.36 -15.20
CA LYS A 46 1.50 1.07 -13.97
C LYS A 46 0.20 1.85 -14.16
N ALA A 47 0.07 2.59 -15.27
CA ALA A 47 -1.12 3.36 -15.59
C ALA A 47 -2.35 2.45 -15.82
N GLU A 48 -2.20 1.37 -16.58
CA GLU A 48 -3.28 0.40 -16.82
C GLU A 48 -3.75 -0.26 -15.53
N ARG A 49 -2.82 -0.64 -14.63
CA ARG A 49 -3.13 -1.21 -13.33
C ARG A 49 -3.85 -0.23 -12.42
N SER A 50 -3.33 1.00 -12.31
CA SER A 50 -3.94 2.05 -11.50
C SER A 50 -5.35 2.37 -11.97
N SER A 51 -5.58 2.46 -13.29
CA SER A 51 -6.91 2.70 -13.84
C SER A 51 -7.90 1.56 -13.56
N LYS A 52 -7.45 0.30 -13.70
CA LYS A 52 -8.29 -0.88 -13.39
C LYS A 52 -8.63 -0.95 -11.90
N LYS A 53 -7.64 -0.71 -11.02
CA LYS A 53 -7.81 -0.66 -9.56
C LYS A 53 -8.84 0.42 -9.19
N TYR A 54 -8.60 1.66 -9.64
CA TYR A 54 -9.49 2.80 -9.39
C TYR A 54 -10.93 2.54 -9.83
N LYS A 55 -11.13 1.93 -11.01
CA LYS A 55 -12.49 1.61 -11.49
C LYS A 55 -13.21 0.64 -10.56
N LYS A 56 -12.54 -0.45 -10.16
CA LYS A 56 -13.10 -1.45 -9.25
C LYS A 56 -13.41 -0.86 -7.87
N GLU A 57 -12.49 -0.11 -7.31
CA GLU A 57 -12.65 0.53 -6.00
C GLU A 57 -13.77 1.56 -6.01
N LYS A 58 -13.84 2.38 -7.07
CA LYS A 58 -14.94 3.33 -7.24
C LYS A 58 -16.30 2.60 -7.31
N GLU A 59 -16.40 1.54 -8.09
CA GLU A 59 -17.63 0.73 -8.16
C GLU A 59 -17.97 0.08 -6.81
N GLY A 60 -16.97 -0.41 -6.08
CA GLY A 60 -17.11 -0.97 -4.74
C GLY A 60 -17.61 0.06 -3.73
N LEU A 61 -17.04 1.26 -3.73
CA LEU A 61 -17.44 2.36 -2.85
C LEU A 61 -18.88 2.79 -3.13
N GLU A 62 -19.23 3.04 -4.40
CA GLU A 62 -20.58 3.47 -4.79
C GLU A 62 -21.62 2.43 -4.38
N ARG A 63 -21.32 1.14 -4.53
CA ARG A 63 -22.16 0.05 -4.05
C ARG A 63 -22.32 0.06 -2.54
N LEU A 64 -21.23 0.23 -1.79
CA LEU A 64 -21.25 0.26 -0.33
C LEU A 64 -22.10 1.40 0.22
N ILE A 65 -21.93 2.61 -0.34
CA ILE A 65 -22.62 3.80 0.15
C ILE A 65 -24.04 3.95 -0.42
N PHE A 66 -24.46 3.10 -1.37
CA PHE A 66 -25.71 3.25 -2.14
C PHE A 66 -26.96 3.45 -1.27
N LYS A 67 -27.03 2.83 -0.09
CA LYS A 67 -28.20 2.91 0.81
C LYS A 67 -28.07 3.99 1.90
N LEU A 68 -26.95 4.70 1.96
CA LEU A 68 -26.72 5.72 2.99
C LEU A 68 -27.49 7.04 2.69
N PRO A 69 -27.77 7.84 3.72
CA PRO A 69 -28.23 9.23 3.58
C PRO A 69 -27.34 10.07 2.64
N ALA A 70 -27.94 11.02 1.93
CA ALA A 70 -27.26 11.79 0.88
C ALA A 70 -26.05 12.59 1.39
N ASN A 71 -26.13 13.14 2.60
CA ASN A 71 -25.03 13.84 3.25
C ASN A 71 -23.84 12.92 3.52
N LEU A 72 -24.09 11.72 4.06
CA LEU A 72 -23.05 10.73 4.36
C LEU A 72 -22.41 10.17 3.09
N LYS A 73 -23.20 9.88 2.05
CA LYS A 73 -22.68 9.49 0.73
C LYS A 73 -21.69 10.53 0.20
N LYS A 74 -22.09 11.79 0.23
CA LYS A 74 -21.28 12.91 -0.27
C LYS A 74 -19.99 13.05 0.54
N GLU A 75 -20.07 12.98 1.87
CA GLU A 75 -18.91 13.07 2.75
C GLU A 75 -17.91 11.94 2.50
N ILE A 76 -18.36 10.68 2.52
CA ILE A 76 -17.50 9.50 2.29
C ILE A 76 -16.83 9.59 0.91
N LYS A 77 -17.59 9.95 -0.12
CA LYS A 77 -17.06 10.08 -1.48
C LYS A 77 -15.99 11.16 -1.60
N ILE A 78 -16.18 12.31 -0.95
CA ILE A 78 -15.17 13.39 -0.94
C ILE A 78 -13.90 12.93 -0.24
N ILE A 79 -14.03 12.27 0.92
CA ILE A 79 -12.88 11.77 1.69
C ILE A 79 -12.11 10.71 0.91
N TRP A 80 -12.82 9.77 0.29
CA TRP A 80 -12.18 8.74 -0.55
C TRP A 80 -11.48 9.35 -1.76
N LEU A 81 -12.10 10.33 -2.44
CA LEU A 81 -11.46 11.02 -3.57
C LEU A 81 -10.22 11.82 -3.16
N ASP A 82 -10.22 12.42 -1.96
CA ASP A 82 -9.06 13.10 -1.40
C ASP A 82 -7.91 12.12 -1.17
N TYR A 83 -8.18 10.95 -0.60
CA TYR A 83 -7.21 9.87 -0.46
C TYR A 83 -6.65 9.43 -1.82
N GLU A 84 -7.51 9.02 -2.76
CA GLU A 84 -7.08 8.46 -4.05
C GLU A 84 -6.16 9.40 -4.83
N ASN A 85 -6.50 10.69 -4.82
CA ASN A 85 -5.79 11.69 -5.62
C ASN A 85 -4.75 12.48 -4.82
N GLY A 86 -4.72 12.34 -3.49
CA GLY A 86 -3.87 13.14 -2.60
C GLY A 86 -4.12 14.65 -2.77
N LEU A 87 -5.38 15.09 -2.62
CA LEU A 87 -5.76 16.47 -2.90
C LEU A 87 -5.33 17.43 -1.77
N SER A 88 -5.53 17.00 -0.52
CA SER A 88 -5.16 17.74 0.69
C SER A 88 -3.78 17.32 1.22
N PRO A 89 -3.15 18.11 2.12
CA PRO A 89 -1.97 17.68 2.87
C PRO A 89 -2.20 16.36 3.60
N GLU A 90 -3.37 16.18 4.20
CA GLU A 90 -3.76 14.97 4.91
C GLU A 90 -3.90 13.77 3.96
N GLY A 91 -4.48 13.96 2.77
CA GLY A 91 -4.58 12.93 1.74
C GLY A 91 -3.21 12.50 1.23
N LYS A 92 -2.32 13.46 0.93
CA LYS A 92 -0.93 13.17 0.52
C LYS A 92 -0.17 12.40 1.59
N PHE A 93 -0.23 12.89 2.83
CA PHE A 93 0.40 12.23 3.98
C PHE A 93 -0.15 10.81 4.17
N PHE A 94 -1.48 10.64 4.15
CA PHE A 94 -2.09 9.36 4.46
C PHE A 94 -1.79 8.29 3.40
N ARG A 95 -1.68 8.65 2.12
CA ARG A 95 -1.21 7.70 1.07
C ARG A 95 0.18 7.13 1.34
N GLN A 96 1.04 7.92 1.99
CA GLN A 96 2.34 7.44 2.43
C GLN A 96 2.23 6.65 3.73
N ALA A 97 1.41 7.08 4.68
CA ALA A 97 1.18 6.36 5.94
C ALA A 97 0.58 4.96 5.71
N ASP A 98 -0.36 4.81 4.79
CA ASP A 98 -0.94 3.53 4.36
C ASP A 98 0.15 2.54 3.87
N ARG A 99 1.11 3.04 3.09
CA ARG A 99 2.24 2.20 2.65
C ARG A 99 3.27 1.92 3.74
N MET A 100 3.38 2.81 4.73
CA MET A 100 4.17 2.55 5.92
C MET A 100 3.61 1.36 6.70
N GLU A 101 2.28 1.28 6.83
CA GLU A 101 1.60 0.14 7.45
C GLU A 101 1.97 -1.17 6.71
N ASN A 102 1.85 -1.18 5.38
CA ASN A 102 2.21 -2.34 4.56
C ASN A 102 3.68 -2.77 4.78
N PHE A 103 4.59 -1.80 4.86
CA PHE A 103 6.00 -2.07 5.15
C PHE A 103 6.20 -2.67 6.55
N LEU A 104 5.52 -2.12 7.57
CA LEU A 104 5.59 -2.61 8.94
C LEU A 104 5.04 -4.04 9.04
N GLN A 105 3.94 -4.34 8.37
CA GLN A 105 3.39 -5.70 8.29
C GLN A 105 4.41 -6.66 7.66
N ALA A 106 5.02 -6.29 6.54
CA ALA A 106 6.06 -7.11 5.90
C ALA A 106 7.28 -7.33 6.83
N TYR A 107 7.66 -6.31 7.60
CA TYR A 107 8.72 -6.39 8.59
C TYR A 107 8.39 -7.37 9.73
N GLU A 108 7.21 -7.28 10.33
CA GLU A 108 6.76 -8.20 11.40
C GLU A 108 6.72 -9.65 10.92
N TYR A 109 6.20 -9.88 9.71
CA TYR A 109 6.19 -11.20 9.08
C TYR A 109 7.61 -11.74 8.85
N TRP A 110 8.52 -10.89 8.37
CA TRP A 110 9.92 -11.26 8.21
C TRP A 110 10.58 -11.56 9.55
N GLU A 111 10.34 -10.77 10.59
CA GLU A 111 10.95 -11.01 11.91
C GLU A 111 10.58 -12.40 12.44
N LYS A 112 9.30 -12.76 12.31
CA LYS A 112 8.73 -14.02 12.82
C LYS A 112 9.01 -15.24 11.95
N TYR A 113 8.98 -15.10 10.62
CA TYR A 113 8.99 -16.23 9.69
C TYR A 113 10.16 -16.22 8.70
N LYS A 114 10.98 -15.16 8.69
CA LYS A 114 12.03 -14.89 7.69
C LYS A 114 11.48 -14.89 6.25
N ASN A 115 10.20 -14.57 6.09
CA ASN A 115 9.49 -14.50 4.82
C ASN A 115 8.32 -13.48 4.93
N PRO A 116 8.13 -12.55 3.97
CA PRO A 116 8.93 -12.33 2.76
C PRO A 116 10.37 -11.82 3.07
N PRO A 117 11.32 -11.90 2.14
CA PRO A 117 12.62 -11.24 2.30
C PRO A 117 12.43 -9.73 2.51
N ILE A 118 13.04 -9.14 3.54
CA ILE A 118 12.78 -7.74 3.90
C ILE A 118 13.54 -6.72 3.03
N GLY A 119 14.66 -7.12 2.41
CA GLY A 119 15.49 -6.21 1.60
C GLY A 119 14.73 -5.45 0.51
N PRO A 120 13.93 -6.12 -0.35
CA PRO A 120 13.11 -5.45 -1.36
C PRO A 120 12.12 -4.42 -0.82
N TRP A 121 11.56 -4.67 0.37
CA TRP A 121 10.63 -3.76 1.04
C TRP A 121 11.34 -2.50 1.52
N TRP A 122 12.56 -2.60 2.03
CA TRP A 122 13.40 -1.43 2.35
C TRP A 122 13.71 -0.59 1.12
N SER A 123 14.08 -1.21 0.00
CA SER A 123 14.33 -0.48 -1.24
C SER A 123 13.06 0.23 -1.73
N TRP A 124 11.91 -0.44 -1.67
CA TRP A 124 10.63 0.16 -2.04
C TRP A 124 10.22 1.32 -1.12
N ALA A 125 10.40 1.17 0.19
CA ALA A 125 10.13 2.22 1.17
C ALA A 125 10.95 3.50 0.88
N ARG A 126 12.26 3.35 0.63
CA ARG A 126 13.16 4.48 0.31
C ARG A 126 12.81 5.20 -0.99
N GLU A 127 12.26 4.50 -1.97
CA GLU A 127 11.83 5.10 -3.23
C GLU A 127 10.52 5.88 -3.10
N PHE A 128 9.69 5.59 -2.10
CA PHE A 128 8.33 6.09 -2.04
C PHE A 128 8.10 7.21 -1.04
N PHE A 129 8.73 7.17 0.13
CA PHE A 129 8.46 8.16 1.18
C PHE A 129 9.20 9.47 0.91
N ASP A 130 8.46 10.58 0.96
CA ASP A 130 9.00 11.94 0.89
C ASP A 130 8.53 12.83 2.06
N ASP A 131 7.55 12.38 2.84
CA ASP A 131 7.09 13.11 4.02
C ASP A 131 8.17 13.13 5.13
N PRO A 132 8.51 14.31 5.70
CA PRO A 132 9.57 14.42 6.70
C PRO A 132 9.34 13.57 7.96
N VAL A 133 8.10 13.34 8.39
CA VAL A 133 7.80 12.51 9.57
C VAL A 133 8.06 11.05 9.25
N LEU A 134 7.59 10.58 8.09
CA LEU A 134 7.74 9.19 7.66
C LEU A 134 9.20 8.85 7.35
N LEU A 135 9.95 9.77 6.75
CA LEU A 135 11.40 9.64 6.55
C LEU A 135 12.15 9.46 7.87
N ARG A 136 11.90 10.33 8.86
CA ARG A 136 12.51 10.19 10.19
C ARG A 136 12.14 8.87 10.86
N PHE A 137 10.92 8.38 10.64
CA PHE A 137 10.47 7.11 11.18
C PHE A 137 11.21 5.92 10.55
N ILE A 138 11.37 5.91 9.22
CA ILE A 138 12.15 4.89 8.50
C ILE A 138 13.61 4.90 8.93
N ASP A 139 14.23 6.08 9.07
CA ASP A 139 15.60 6.20 9.56
C ASP A 139 15.76 5.61 10.98
N ALA A 140 14.77 5.85 11.85
CA ALA A 140 14.77 5.31 13.21
C ALA A 140 14.61 3.78 13.20
N MET A 141 13.73 3.26 12.34
CA MET A 141 13.56 1.82 12.14
C MET A 141 14.86 1.19 11.63
N GLU A 142 15.52 1.81 10.65
CA GLU A 142 16.77 1.29 10.07
C GLU A 142 17.87 1.21 11.12
N LYS A 143 18.07 2.28 11.89
CA LYS A 143 19.07 2.32 12.98
C LYS A 143 18.81 1.27 14.05
N LYS A 144 17.54 1.07 14.43
CA LYS A 144 17.17 0.16 15.51
C LYS A 144 17.23 -1.31 15.09
N PHE A 145 16.84 -1.60 13.86
CA PHE A 145 16.52 -2.95 13.41
C PHE A 145 17.35 -3.45 12.24
N HIS A 146 17.79 -2.58 11.33
CA HIS A 146 18.61 -2.98 10.19
C HIS A 146 20.10 -3.04 10.55
N GLY A 147 20.58 -2.11 11.40
CA GLY A 147 21.98 -2.05 11.85
C GLY A 147 22.46 -3.23 12.69
N LYS A 148 21.56 -4.11 13.19
CA LYS A 148 21.94 -5.32 13.94
C LYS A 148 22.17 -6.55 13.05
N ASN A 149 21.64 -6.57 11.83
CA ASN A 149 21.58 -7.78 10.99
C ASN A 149 22.67 -7.85 9.91
N GLN A 150 23.71 -7.01 9.98
CA GLN A 150 24.89 -7.09 9.08
C GLN A 150 26.13 -7.69 9.77
N THR A 151 25.98 -8.18 11.01
CA THR A 151 27.08 -8.69 11.84
C THR A 151 26.94 -10.16 12.27
N GLU A 152 26.10 -10.94 11.59
CA GLU A 152 26.05 -12.41 11.75
C GLU A 152 26.20 -13.13 10.41
#